data_AF-A0A1A2X742-F1
#
_entry.id   AF-A0A1A2X742-F1
#
_cell.length_a   1.000
_cell.length_b   1.000
_cell.length_c   1.000
_cell.angle_alpha   90.00
_cell.angle_beta   90.00
_cell.angle_gamma   90.00
#
_symmetry.space_group_name_H-M   'P 1'
#
loop_
_entity.id
_entity.type
_entity.pdbx_description
1 polymer ?
#
loop_
_entity_poly.entity_id
_entity_poly.type
_entity_poly.pdbx_seq_one_letter_code
_entity_poly.pdbx_strand_id
1 'polypeptide(L)'
;MYDVHAILEAIDNNTVPILVGFGLSMVLQNIAMITAVVMTRREGWISIPLPCTFLWFAHDVGVVARFNIWFNTYDHWFLKLFWLGLLSALILELIFFAQAIKVGRAEYLRNGTQAQWTALVVGGAVAFVIVWEYMKIVWDDPLYQAVPAITLFFLPLATTALLLRRRSAVAQSPVIYGCFAAMVVLWWGVTVGYYGGGFASWQYLLTGIGAFVMLVGVTVAVARMRARQPNDGSAGVGMTADRVNASAT
;
A
#
# COMPACT_ATOMS: atom_id res chain seq x y z
N MET A 1 20.74 -1.78 -10.83
CA MET A 1 20.34 -3.11 -10.25
C MET A 1 20.10 -4.22 -11.28
N TYR A 2 19.60 -3.89 -12.47
CA TYR A 2 19.35 -4.80 -13.61
C TYR A 2 19.53 -3.99 -14.90
N ASP A 3 19.66 -4.66 -16.05
CA ASP A 3 19.72 -3.99 -17.35
C ASP A 3 18.29 -3.65 -17.83
N VAL A 4 18.03 -2.36 -18.05
CA VAL A 4 16.73 -1.86 -18.51
C VAL A 4 16.30 -2.51 -19.83
N HIS A 5 17.22 -2.62 -20.79
CA HIS A 5 16.87 -3.17 -22.11
C HIS A 5 16.50 -4.64 -22.01
N ALA A 6 17.27 -5.41 -21.22
CA ALA A 6 16.96 -6.82 -20.98
C ALA A 6 15.58 -7.01 -20.32
N ILE A 7 15.18 -6.14 -19.39
CA ILE A 7 13.84 -6.22 -18.77
C ILE A 7 12.74 -5.91 -19.77
N LEU A 8 12.90 -4.86 -20.58
CA LEU A 8 11.89 -4.49 -21.59
C LEU A 8 11.77 -5.57 -22.67
N GLU A 9 12.89 -6.13 -23.13
CA GLU A 9 12.88 -7.26 -24.08
C GLU A 9 12.22 -8.51 -23.48
N ALA A 10 12.52 -8.82 -22.21
CA ALA A 10 11.85 -9.91 -21.51
C ALA A 10 10.34 -9.68 -21.40
N ILE A 11 9.91 -8.41 -21.27
CA ILE A 11 8.50 -8.03 -21.28
C ILE A 11 7.84 -8.35 -22.62
N ASP A 12 8.44 -7.91 -23.72
CA ASP A 12 7.90 -8.13 -25.06
C ASP A 12 7.80 -9.63 -25.38
N ASN A 13 8.87 -10.37 -25.10
CA ASN A 13 8.94 -11.81 -25.34
C ASN A 13 7.96 -12.64 -24.48
N ASN A 14 7.47 -12.09 -23.37
CA ASN A 14 6.59 -12.77 -22.43
C ASN A 14 5.32 -11.95 -22.13
N THR A 15 4.81 -11.23 -23.14
CA THR A 15 3.71 -10.28 -23.01
C THR A 15 2.49 -10.85 -22.26
N VAL A 16 2.03 -12.05 -22.64
CA VAL A 16 0.82 -12.68 -22.06
C VAL A 16 0.97 -12.98 -20.56
N PRO A 17 1.95 -13.78 -20.10
CA PRO A 17 2.09 -14.05 -18.67
C PRO A 17 2.37 -12.78 -17.85
N ILE A 18 3.03 -11.77 -18.43
CA ILE A 18 3.29 -10.49 -17.77
C ILE A 18 2.02 -9.67 -17.60
N LEU A 19 1.20 -9.56 -18.65
CA LEU A 19 -0.11 -8.90 -18.57
C LEU A 19 -1.02 -9.59 -17.57
N VAL A 20 -1.04 -10.93 -17.55
CA VAL A 20 -1.85 -11.69 -16.59
C VAL A 20 -1.33 -11.48 -15.16
N GLY A 21 -0.03 -11.66 -14.92
CA GLY A 21 0.54 -11.57 -13.57
C GLY A 21 0.43 -10.17 -12.97
N PHE A 22 0.91 -9.14 -13.69
CA PHE A 22 0.82 -7.77 -13.19
C PHE A 22 -0.60 -7.20 -13.27
N GLY A 23 -1.36 -7.52 -14.32
CA GLY A 23 -2.76 -7.07 -14.45
C GLY A 23 -3.63 -7.60 -13.30
N LEU A 24 -3.52 -8.90 -12.98
CA LEU A 24 -4.23 -9.46 -11.82
C LEU A 24 -3.71 -8.88 -10.50
N SER A 25 -2.40 -8.61 -10.39
CA SER A 25 -1.85 -7.93 -9.22
C SER A 25 -2.48 -6.54 -9.02
N MET A 26 -2.64 -5.76 -10.08
CA MET A 26 -3.28 -4.44 -10.04
C MET A 26 -4.76 -4.52 -9.64
N VAL A 27 -5.49 -5.54 -10.13
CA VAL A 27 -6.88 -5.77 -9.71
C VAL A 27 -6.97 -6.08 -8.22
N LEU A 28 -6.12 -6.99 -7.72
CA LEU A 28 -6.07 -7.35 -6.30
C LEU A 28 -5.68 -6.16 -5.42
N GLN A 29 -4.73 -5.33 -5.87
CA GLN A 29 -4.34 -4.10 -5.19
C GLN A 29 -5.55 -3.16 -5.04
N ASN A 30 -6.29 -2.93 -6.13
CA ASN A 30 -7.47 -2.08 -6.12
C ASN A 30 -8.55 -2.62 -5.17
N ILE A 31 -8.83 -3.93 -5.19
CA ILE A 31 -9.77 -4.56 -4.26
C ILE A 31 -9.33 -4.32 -2.81
N ALA A 32 -8.04 -4.55 -2.50
CA ALA A 32 -7.50 -4.34 -1.16
C ALA A 32 -7.62 -2.88 -0.71
N MET A 33 -7.22 -1.94 -1.57
CA MET A 33 -7.21 -0.52 -1.26
C MET A 33 -8.63 0.06 -1.12
N ILE A 34 -9.55 -0.29 -2.02
CA ILE A 34 -10.96 0.10 -1.91
C ILE A 34 -11.58 -0.49 -0.63
N THR A 35 -11.28 -1.75 -0.32
CA THR A 35 -11.71 -2.37 0.94
C THR A 35 -11.21 -1.55 2.12
N ALA A 36 -9.93 -1.16 2.15
CA ALA A 36 -9.37 -0.32 3.21
C ALA A 36 -10.08 1.06 3.34
N VAL A 37 -10.42 1.70 2.21
CA VAL A 37 -11.22 2.94 2.20
C VAL A 37 -12.57 2.70 2.86
N VAL A 38 -13.29 1.66 2.45
CA VAL A 38 -14.62 1.32 2.97
C VAL A 38 -14.55 1.00 4.46
N MET A 39 -13.57 0.21 4.89
CA MET A 39 -13.35 -0.15 6.28
C MET A 39 -13.11 1.08 7.16
N THR A 40 -12.29 2.02 6.69
CA THR A 40 -12.01 3.27 7.40
C THR A 40 -13.25 4.15 7.50
N ARG A 41 -14.05 4.25 6.42
CA ARG A 41 -15.32 5.00 6.45
C ARG A 41 -16.32 4.40 7.42
N ARG A 42 -16.45 3.07 7.42
CA ARG A 42 -17.43 2.34 8.24
C ARG A 42 -17.07 2.38 9.72
N GLU A 43 -15.81 2.15 10.05
CA GLU A 43 -15.40 1.92 11.44
C GLU A 43 -14.77 3.16 12.09
N GLY A 44 -14.40 4.19 11.32
CA GLY A 44 -13.87 5.45 11.86
C GLY A 44 -12.44 5.37 12.39
N TRP A 45 -11.70 4.34 12.00
CA TRP A 45 -10.28 4.13 12.33
C TRP A 45 -9.48 3.94 11.05
N ILE A 46 -8.20 4.30 11.04
CA ILE A 46 -7.39 4.08 9.84
C ILE A 46 -7.23 2.58 9.56
N SER A 47 -7.45 2.18 8.31
CA SER A 47 -7.24 0.80 7.88
C SER A 47 -5.77 0.53 7.54
N ILE A 48 -5.20 1.32 6.64
CA ILE A 48 -3.78 1.21 6.26
C ILE A 48 -2.90 1.94 7.29
N PRO A 49 -1.83 1.31 7.81
CA PRO A 49 -0.86 1.99 8.67
C PRO A 49 -0.20 3.18 7.96
N LEU A 50 -0.04 4.31 8.67
CA LEU A 50 0.57 5.52 8.12
C LEU A 50 1.93 5.34 7.45
N PRO A 51 2.88 4.54 8.01
CA PRO A 51 4.15 4.30 7.34
C PRO A 51 4.00 3.68 5.94
N CYS A 52 2.98 2.84 5.72
CA CYS A 52 2.68 2.28 4.41
C CYS A 52 2.12 3.37 3.48
N THR A 53 1.20 4.19 3.97
CA THR A 53 0.63 5.29 3.18
C THR A 53 1.71 6.29 2.73
N PHE A 54 2.67 6.62 3.59
CA PHE A 54 3.80 7.47 3.21
C PHE A 54 4.71 6.82 2.16
N LEU A 55 5.04 5.54 2.35
CA LEU A 55 5.93 4.79 1.47
C LEU A 55 5.33 4.61 0.07
N TRP A 56 4.05 4.20 0.00
CA TRP A 56 3.38 3.99 -1.27
C TRP A 56 3.16 5.31 -2.02
N PHE A 57 2.79 6.37 -1.29
CA PHE A 57 2.66 7.70 -1.90
C PHE A 57 3.96 8.19 -2.51
N ALA A 58 5.07 8.04 -1.81
CA ALA A 58 6.39 8.40 -2.33
C ALA A 58 6.75 7.60 -3.60
N HIS A 59 6.45 6.30 -3.61
CA HIS A 59 6.62 5.45 -4.79
C HIS A 59 5.77 5.94 -5.96
N ASP A 60 4.46 6.04 -5.75
CA ASP A 60 3.47 6.27 -6.81
C ASP A 60 3.55 7.68 -7.36
N VAL A 61 3.70 8.70 -6.49
CA VAL A 61 3.93 10.08 -6.96
C VAL A 61 5.23 10.19 -7.75
N GLY A 62 6.27 9.44 -7.35
CA GLY A 62 7.55 9.39 -8.03
C GLY A 62 7.43 8.85 -9.45
N VAL A 63 6.63 7.80 -9.65
CA VAL A 63 6.35 7.28 -11.00
C VAL A 63 5.45 8.25 -11.77
N VAL A 64 4.34 8.70 -11.18
CA VAL A 64 3.35 9.52 -11.88
C VAL A 64 3.95 10.85 -12.36
N ALA A 65 4.76 11.51 -11.52
CA ALA A 65 5.42 12.77 -11.85
C ALA A 65 6.41 12.67 -13.02
N ARG A 66 6.90 11.47 -13.33
CA ARG A 66 7.90 11.20 -14.39
C ARG A 66 7.27 10.87 -15.74
N PHE A 67 6.11 11.42 -16.06
CA PHE A 67 5.39 11.16 -17.31
C PHE A 67 6.29 11.15 -18.56
N ASN A 68 7.14 12.17 -18.72
CA ASN A 68 8.03 12.28 -19.89
C ASN A 68 9.00 11.09 -20.03
N ILE A 69 9.47 10.53 -18.92
CA ILE A 69 10.38 9.37 -18.94
C ILE A 69 9.66 8.15 -19.49
N TRP A 70 8.42 7.90 -19.05
CA TRP A 70 7.67 6.71 -19.45
C TRP A 70 7.10 6.80 -20.86
N PHE A 71 6.63 7.98 -21.25
CA PHE A 71 5.93 8.18 -22.52
C PHE A 71 6.85 8.60 -23.67
N ASN A 72 8.00 9.23 -23.41
CA ASN A 72 8.87 9.75 -24.45
C ASN A 72 10.31 9.22 -24.39
N THR A 73 10.85 8.87 -23.21
CA THR A 73 12.23 8.35 -23.10
C THR A 73 12.28 6.84 -23.32
N TYR A 74 11.53 6.07 -22.52
CA TYR A 74 11.45 4.62 -22.72
C TYR A 74 10.41 4.23 -23.77
N ASP A 75 9.32 5.00 -23.88
CA ASP A 75 8.25 4.82 -24.86
C ASP A 75 7.71 3.38 -24.98
N HIS A 76 7.69 2.65 -23.87
CA HIS A 76 7.32 1.24 -23.85
C HIS A 76 5.87 1.04 -23.38
N TRP A 77 5.10 0.19 -24.09
CA TRP A 77 3.68 -0.03 -23.80
C TRP A 77 3.43 -0.43 -22.34
N PHE A 78 4.27 -1.34 -21.82
CA PHE A 78 4.15 -1.82 -20.44
C PHE A 78 4.32 -0.70 -19.42
N LEU A 79 5.30 0.20 -19.61
CA LEU A 79 5.56 1.30 -18.70
C LEU A 79 4.41 2.32 -18.70
N LYS A 80 3.76 2.53 -19.85
CA LYS A 80 2.55 3.37 -19.96
C LYS A 80 1.36 2.76 -19.20
N LEU A 81 1.16 1.44 -19.31
CA LEU A 81 0.13 0.75 -18.53
C LEU A 81 0.44 0.73 -17.04
N PHE A 82 1.70 0.51 -16.68
CA PHE A 82 2.17 0.54 -15.29
C PHE A 82 1.96 1.93 -14.68
N TRP A 83 2.29 3.00 -15.41
CA TRP A 83 2.00 4.38 -15.01
C TRP A 83 0.50 4.60 -14.77
N LEU A 84 -0.38 4.10 -15.65
CA LEU A 84 -1.82 4.21 -15.47
C LEU A 84 -2.31 3.46 -14.23
N GLY A 85 -1.77 2.26 -13.98
CA GLY A 85 -2.02 1.48 -12.77
C GLY A 85 -1.64 2.27 -11.51
N LEU A 86 -0.44 2.85 -11.48
CA LEU A 86 0.02 3.63 -10.33
C LEU A 86 -0.69 4.97 -10.17
N LEU A 87 -1.18 5.59 -11.26
CA LEU A 87 -2.06 6.74 -11.15
C LEU A 87 -3.35 6.40 -10.38
N SER A 88 -3.93 5.21 -10.63
CA SER A 88 -5.12 4.76 -9.92
C SER A 88 -4.85 4.52 -8.42
N ALA A 89 -3.68 3.94 -8.09
CA ALA A 89 -3.25 3.73 -6.72
C ALA A 89 -2.97 5.06 -6.00
N LEU A 90 -2.28 6.01 -6.65
CA LEU A 90 -2.03 7.35 -6.13
C LEU A 90 -3.33 8.08 -5.74
N ILE A 91 -4.38 7.98 -6.57
CA ILE A 91 -5.69 8.57 -6.26
C ILE A 91 -6.28 7.96 -4.97
N LEU A 92 -6.18 6.63 -4.79
CA LEU A 92 -6.64 5.96 -3.57
C LEU A 92 -5.78 6.35 -2.36
N GLU A 93 -4.49 6.60 -2.54
CA GLU A 93 -3.60 7.04 -1.46
C GLU A 93 -3.88 8.46 -0.99
N LEU A 94 -4.24 9.36 -1.91
CA LEU A 94 -4.75 10.68 -1.54
C LEU A 94 -6.03 10.56 -0.69
N ILE A 95 -6.87 9.57 -0.97
CA ILE A 95 -8.03 9.26 -0.12
C ILE A 95 -7.57 8.72 1.24
N PHE A 96 -6.56 7.85 1.30
CA PHE A 96 -5.99 7.39 2.57
C PHE A 96 -5.43 8.54 3.41
N PHE A 97 -4.75 9.52 2.80
CA PHE A 97 -4.31 10.72 3.52
C PHE A 97 -5.48 11.52 4.04
N ALA A 98 -6.50 11.77 3.22
CA ALA A 98 -7.68 12.50 3.66
C ALA A 98 -8.37 11.78 4.84
N GLN A 99 -8.47 10.45 4.79
CA GLN A 99 -8.99 9.63 5.88
C GLN A 99 -8.09 9.69 7.12
N ALA A 100 -6.78 9.54 6.96
CA ALA A 100 -5.82 9.57 8.06
C ALA A 100 -5.80 10.94 8.75
N ILE A 101 -5.90 12.05 7.99
CA ILE A 101 -6.07 13.39 8.54
C ILE A 101 -7.37 13.45 9.34
N LYS A 102 -8.49 12.99 8.77
CA LYS A 102 -9.80 13.08 9.42
C LYS A 102 -9.92 12.27 10.71
N VAL A 103 -9.46 11.01 10.72
CA VAL A 103 -9.72 10.08 11.85
C VAL A 103 -8.47 9.71 12.66
N GLY A 104 -7.27 9.89 12.11
CA GLY A 104 -6.04 9.42 12.73
C GLY A 104 -5.62 10.17 14.00
N ARG A 105 -5.98 11.46 14.15
CA ARG A 105 -5.59 12.26 15.32
C ARG A 105 -5.98 11.60 16.65
N ALA A 106 -7.20 11.08 16.72
CA ALA A 106 -7.73 10.45 17.93
C ALA A 106 -6.95 9.18 18.35
N GLU A 107 -6.25 8.57 17.40
CA GLU A 107 -5.42 7.39 17.64
C GLU A 107 -3.96 7.77 17.92
N TYR A 108 -3.36 8.67 17.14
CA TYR A 108 -1.91 8.89 17.16
C TYR A 108 -1.48 10.15 17.94
N LEU A 109 -2.34 11.16 18.04
CA LEU A 109 -2.02 12.43 18.69
C LEU A 109 -3.23 12.93 19.51
N ARG A 110 -3.63 12.14 20.51
CA ARG A 110 -4.82 12.39 21.33
C ARG A 110 -4.89 13.79 21.93
N ASN A 111 -3.76 14.28 22.44
CA ASN A 111 -3.65 15.55 23.14
C ASN A 111 -3.25 16.73 22.23
N GLY A 112 -3.12 16.50 20.92
CA GLY A 112 -2.78 17.55 19.95
C GLY A 112 -4.00 18.07 19.18
N THR A 113 -3.81 19.20 18.50
CA THR A 113 -4.83 19.82 17.66
C THR A 113 -4.93 19.15 16.30
N GLN A 114 -6.04 19.40 15.59
CA GLN A 114 -6.21 18.93 14.21
C GLN A 114 -5.16 19.52 13.27
N ALA A 115 -4.78 20.78 13.47
CA ALA A 115 -3.75 21.43 12.66
C ALA A 115 -2.36 20.78 12.87
N GLN A 116 -1.99 20.48 14.11
CA GLN A 116 -0.74 19.77 14.43
C GLN A 116 -0.72 18.38 13.78
N TRP A 117 -1.83 17.65 13.87
CA TRP A 117 -1.96 16.34 13.23
C TRP A 117 -1.81 16.42 11.71
N THR A 118 -2.55 17.32 11.06
CA THR A 118 -2.45 17.52 9.61
C THR A 118 -1.03 17.90 9.20
N ALA A 119 -0.37 18.81 9.93
CA ALA A 119 0.99 19.22 9.66
C ALA A 119 1.99 18.05 9.76
N LEU A 120 1.84 17.18 10.76
CA LEU A 120 2.67 15.97 10.89
C LEU A 120 2.43 14.97 9.76
N VAL A 121 1.18 14.77 9.34
CA VAL A 121 0.85 13.86 8.23
C VAL A 121 1.42 14.40 6.90
N VAL A 122 1.21 15.68 6.61
CA VAL A 122 1.73 16.32 5.38
C VAL A 122 3.27 16.36 5.41
N GLY A 123 3.85 16.76 6.54
CA GLY A 123 5.31 16.77 6.72
C GLY A 123 5.92 15.37 6.57
N GLY A 124 5.26 14.34 7.10
CA GLY A 124 5.66 12.95 6.92
C GLY A 124 5.63 12.50 5.46
N ALA A 125 4.58 12.85 4.71
CA ALA A 125 4.48 12.56 3.28
C ALA A 125 5.62 13.23 2.48
N VAL A 126 5.88 14.52 2.72
CA VAL A 126 6.97 15.25 2.07
C VAL A 126 8.34 14.65 2.42
N ALA A 127 8.58 14.35 3.70
CA ALA A 127 9.83 13.74 4.14
C ALA A 127 10.07 12.38 3.47
N PHE A 128 9.04 11.54 3.35
CA PHE A 128 9.14 10.26 2.65
C PHE A 128 9.41 10.42 1.17
N VAL A 129 8.82 11.40 0.48
CA VAL A 129 9.14 11.70 -0.94
C VAL A 129 10.62 12.07 -1.08
N ILE A 130 11.16 12.92 -0.21
CA ILE A 130 12.58 13.32 -0.25
C ILE A 130 13.49 12.10 -0.03
N VAL A 131 13.22 11.32 1.03
CA VAL A 131 14.02 10.13 1.34
C VAL A 131 13.93 9.11 0.20
N TRP A 132 12.76 8.95 -0.38
CA TRP A 132 12.54 8.03 -1.50
C TRP A 132 13.35 8.41 -2.74
N GLU A 133 13.33 9.69 -3.11
CA GLU A 133 14.11 10.21 -4.23
C GLU A 133 15.62 10.00 -4.03
N TYR A 134 16.11 10.18 -2.79
CA TYR A 134 17.49 9.85 -2.46
C TYR A 134 17.76 8.34 -2.55
N MET A 135 16.90 7.49 -1.97
CA MET A 135 17.05 6.04 -2.01
C MET A 135 17.04 5.49 -3.44
N LYS A 136 16.30 6.13 -4.34
CA LYS A 136 16.29 5.78 -5.76
C LYS A 136 17.64 5.96 -6.44
N ILE A 137 18.40 6.98 -6.06
CA ILE A 137 19.77 7.20 -6.55
C ILE A 137 20.68 6.09 -6.01
N VAL A 138 20.53 5.75 -4.73
CA VAL A 138 21.33 4.71 -4.07
C VAL A 138 21.07 3.32 -4.66
N TRP A 139 19.82 3.00 -4.96
CA TRP A 139 19.43 1.67 -5.43
C TRP A 139 19.58 1.46 -6.93
N ASP A 140 19.68 2.53 -7.72
CA ASP A 140 19.75 2.44 -9.18
C ASP A 140 18.62 1.55 -9.73
N ASP A 141 17.38 1.92 -9.39
CA ASP A 141 16.14 1.27 -9.85
C ASP A 141 15.44 2.12 -10.93
N PRO A 142 15.94 2.10 -12.18
CA PRO A 142 15.48 2.98 -13.24
C PRO A 142 14.00 2.76 -13.63
N LEU A 143 13.48 1.53 -13.54
CA LEU A 143 12.11 1.19 -13.95
C LEU A 143 11.10 1.10 -12.80
N TYR A 144 11.49 1.38 -11.56
CA TYR A 144 10.62 1.23 -10.37
C TYR A 144 10.06 -0.20 -10.22
N GLN A 145 10.82 -1.22 -10.64
CA GLN A 145 10.37 -2.62 -10.60
C GLN A 145 10.90 -3.38 -9.38
N ALA A 146 12.03 -2.93 -8.81
CA ALA A 146 12.62 -3.56 -7.64
C ALA A 146 11.87 -3.20 -6.35
N VAL A 147 11.52 -1.92 -6.24
CA VAL A 147 11.06 -1.35 -4.98
C VAL A 147 9.62 -1.72 -4.59
N PRO A 148 8.68 -2.08 -5.51
CA PRO A 148 7.41 -2.70 -5.13
C PRO A 148 7.55 -3.94 -4.22
N ALA A 149 8.69 -4.65 -4.28
CA ALA A 149 8.95 -5.74 -3.35
C ALA A 149 9.07 -5.26 -1.89
N ILE A 150 9.68 -4.10 -1.67
CA ILE A 150 9.84 -3.48 -0.35
C ILE A 150 8.47 -3.01 0.17
N THR A 151 7.66 -2.42 -0.70
CA THR A 151 6.33 -1.92 -0.31
C THR A 151 5.40 -3.04 0.15
N LEU A 152 5.46 -4.21 -0.53
CA LEU A 152 4.71 -5.42 -0.15
C LEU A 152 5.23 -6.07 1.13
N PHE A 153 6.53 -6.04 1.38
CA PHE A 153 7.13 -6.57 2.60
C PHE A 153 6.83 -5.70 3.84
N PHE A 154 6.77 -4.38 3.66
CA PHE A 154 6.59 -3.45 4.77
C PHE A 154 5.16 -3.42 5.32
N LEU A 155 4.16 -3.71 4.47
CA LEU A 155 2.75 -3.75 4.87
C LEU A 155 2.45 -4.70 6.04
N PRO A 156 2.80 -6.00 5.99
CA PRO A 156 2.50 -6.90 7.11
C PRO A 156 3.27 -6.54 8.38
N LEU A 157 4.46 -5.94 8.28
CA LEU A 157 5.21 -5.44 9.45
C LEU A 157 4.45 -4.32 10.15
N ALA A 158 4.11 -3.26 9.41
CA ALA A 158 3.39 -2.11 9.97
C ALA A 158 2.01 -2.50 10.48
N THR A 159 1.33 -3.41 9.78
CA THR A 159 0.02 -3.93 10.20
C THR A 159 0.12 -4.76 11.47
N THR A 160 1.12 -5.62 11.59
CA THR A 160 1.32 -6.43 12.80
C THR A 160 1.52 -5.53 14.01
N ALA A 161 2.36 -4.48 13.89
CA ALA A 161 2.52 -3.48 14.94
C ALA A 161 1.19 -2.78 15.29
N LEU A 162 0.40 -2.42 14.29
CA LEU A 162 -0.91 -1.79 14.48
C LEU A 162 -1.89 -2.71 15.22
N LEU A 163 -1.99 -3.98 14.81
CA LEU A 163 -2.86 -4.97 15.44
C LEU A 163 -2.46 -5.25 16.89
N LEU A 164 -1.16 -5.39 17.16
CA LEU A 164 -0.65 -5.59 18.52
C LEU A 164 -0.94 -4.40 19.43
N ARG A 165 -0.81 -3.17 18.91
CA ARG A 165 -1.13 -1.94 19.64
C ARG A 165 -2.63 -1.83 19.91
N ARG A 166 -3.48 -2.05 18.90
CA ARG A 166 -4.94 -1.92 19.03
C ARG A 166 -5.57 -3.06 19.82
N ARG A 167 -4.94 -4.24 19.81
CA ARG A 167 -5.54 -5.51 20.28
C ARG A 167 -6.94 -5.76 19.69
N SER A 168 -7.18 -5.22 18.49
CA SER A 168 -8.47 -5.22 17.81
C SER A 168 -8.27 -5.19 16.30
N ALA A 169 -9.19 -5.82 15.57
CA ALA A 169 -9.24 -5.79 14.11
C ALA A 169 -10.09 -4.62 13.57
N VAL A 170 -10.30 -3.57 14.38
CA VAL A 170 -11.03 -2.37 13.95
C VAL A 170 -10.36 -1.72 12.74
N ALA A 171 -11.18 -1.41 11.74
CA ALA A 171 -10.88 -1.02 10.37
C ALA A 171 -10.01 -1.99 9.56
N GLN A 172 -9.82 -3.24 10.00
CA GLN A 172 -8.98 -4.24 9.32
C GLN A 172 -9.82 -5.33 8.67
N SER A 173 -9.65 -5.64 7.39
CA SER A 173 -10.36 -6.76 6.74
C SER A 173 -9.37 -7.84 6.30
N PRO A 174 -9.68 -9.15 6.48
CA PRO A 174 -8.80 -10.21 5.99
C PRO A 174 -8.66 -10.17 4.46
N VAL A 175 -9.64 -9.62 3.74
CA VAL A 175 -9.59 -9.44 2.28
C VAL A 175 -8.39 -8.59 1.87
N ILE A 176 -8.09 -7.52 2.60
CA ILE A 176 -6.96 -6.62 2.29
C ILE A 176 -5.66 -7.42 2.20
N TYR A 177 -5.38 -8.20 3.25
CA TYR A 177 -4.14 -8.94 3.40
C TYR A 177 -4.08 -10.18 2.50
N GLY A 178 -5.22 -10.84 2.28
CA GLY A 178 -5.33 -11.96 1.35
C GLY A 178 -5.04 -11.52 -0.09
N CYS A 179 -5.57 -10.36 -0.51
CA CYS A 179 -5.26 -9.77 -1.81
C CYS A 179 -3.77 -9.48 -1.95
N PHE A 180 -3.14 -8.81 -0.97
CA PHE A 180 -1.69 -8.55 -1.03
C PHE A 180 -0.85 -9.84 -0.99
N ALA A 181 -1.28 -10.88 -0.25
CA ALA A 181 -0.59 -12.19 -0.27
C ALA A 181 -0.62 -12.82 -1.67
N ALA A 182 -1.79 -12.80 -2.34
CA ALA A 182 -1.92 -13.28 -3.70
C ALA A 182 -1.09 -12.43 -4.70
N MET A 183 -1.04 -11.12 -4.51
CA MET A 183 -0.18 -10.23 -5.30
C MET A 183 1.29 -10.61 -5.20
N VAL A 184 1.79 -10.98 -4.01
CA VAL A 184 3.19 -11.41 -3.85
C VAL A 184 3.49 -12.61 -4.77
N VAL A 185 2.61 -13.60 -4.83
CA VAL A 185 2.80 -14.77 -5.71
C VAL A 185 2.83 -14.38 -7.18
N LEU A 186 1.91 -13.50 -7.61
CA LEU A 186 1.84 -13.04 -9.00
C LEU A 186 3.04 -12.18 -9.39
N TRP A 187 3.40 -11.21 -8.54
CA TRP A 187 4.52 -10.29 -8.75
C TRP A 187 5.86 -11.03 -8.77
N TRP A 188 6.12 -11.89 -7.78
CA TRP A 188 7.34 -12.70 -7.77
C TRP A 188 7.34 -13.74 -8.88
N GLY A 189 6.20 -14.36 -9.19
CA GLY A 189 6.11 -15.31 -10.29
C GLY A 189 6.56 -14.70 -11.62
N VAL A 190 6.14 -13.46 -11.90
CA VAL A 190 6.58 -12.73 -13.09
C VAL A 190 8.05 -12.31 -13.01
N THR A 191 8.43 -11.61 -11.95
CA THR A 191 9.78 -11.03 -11.85
C THR A 191 10.86 -12.10 -11.74
N VAL A 192 10.66 -13.15 -10.95
CA VAL A 192 11.60 -14.28 -10.86
C VAL A 192 11.63 -15.07 -12.16
N GLY A 193 10.46 -15.30 -12.77
CA GLY A 193 10.33 -16.14 -13.97
C GLY A 193 10.91 -15.52 -15.23
N TYR A 194 10.81 -14.20 -15.38
CA TYR A 194 11.11 -13.54 -16.66
C TYR A 194 12.19 -12.45 -16.58
N TYR A 195 12.40 -11.79 -15.44
CA TYR A 195 13.34 -10.65 -15.37
C TYR A 195 14.79 -11.07 -15.09
N GLY A 196 15.00 -12.22 -14.44
CA GLY A 196 16.34 -12.74 -14.13
C GLY A 196 17.18 -11.82 -13.24
N GLY A 197 18.50 -12.03 -13.24
CA GLY A 197 19.47 -11.19 -12.53
C GLY A 197 19.15 -11.00 -11.04
N GLY A 198 19.07 -9.73 -10.59
CA GLY A 198 18.75 -9.38 -9.20
C GLY A 198 17.40 -9.92 -8.71
N PHE A 199 16.44 -10.14 -9.60
CA PHE A 199 15.12 -10.72 -9.28
C PHE A 199 15.16 -12.23 -9.04
N ALA A 200 16.26 -12.90 -9.39
CA ALA A 200 16.50 -14.30 -9.04
C ALA A 200 17.42 -14.46 -7.82
N SER A 201 17.85 -13.35 -7.20
CA SER A 201 18.73 -13.39 -6.03
C SER A 201 18.02 -13.98 -4.81
N TRP A 202 18.79 -14.65 -3.94
CA TRP A 202 18.23 -15.22 -2.71
C TRP A 202 17.62 -14.14 -1.80
N GLN A 203 18.17 -12.92 -1.81
CA GLN A 203 17.63 -11.79 -1.06
C GLN A 203 16.22 -11.45 -1.56
N TYR A 204 16.06 -11.30 -2.88
CA TYR A 204 14.75 -11.02 -3.47
C TYR A 204 13.75 -12.16 -3.20
N LEU A 205 14.17 -13.41 -3.34
CA LEU A 205 13.32 -14.58 -3.07
C LEU A 205 12.89 -14.65 -1.60
N LEU A 206 13.81 -14.45 -0.65
CA LEU A 206 13.49 -14.46 0.77
C LEU A 206 12.57 -13.31 1.17
N THR A 207 12.70 -12.13 0.54
CA THR A 207 11.74 -11.04 0.78
C THR A 207 10.33 -11.41 0.33
N GLY A 208 10.18 -12.09 -0.81
CA GLY A 208 8.90 -12.58 -1.29
C GLY A 208 8.29 -13.63 -0.37
N ILE A 209 9.07 -14.64 0.00
CA ILE A 209 8.64 -15.70 0.94
C ILE A 209 8.23 -15.08 2.28
N GLY A 210 9.06 -14.20 2.83
CA GLY A 210 8.78 -13.49 4.07
C GLY A 210 7.50 -12.66 3.99
N ALA A 211 7.35 -11.84 2.95
CA ALA A 211 6.14 -11.04 2.73
C ALA A 211 4.88 -11.92 2.65
N PHE A 212 4.92 -12.99 1.86
CA PHE A 212 3.80 -13.92 1.70
C PHE A 212 3.39 -14.56 3.03
N VAL A 213 4.35 -15.16 3.75
CA VAL A 213 4.09 -15.82 5.04
C VAL A 213 3.49 -14.85 6.05
N MET A 214 4.05 -13.64 6.13
CA MET A 214 3.56 -12.62 7.06
C MET A 214 2.17 -12.11 6.68
N LEU A 215 1.89 -11.87 5.39
CA LEU A 215 0.58 -11.44 4.91
C LEU A 215 -0.49 -12.52 5.15
N VAL A 216 -0.17 -13.80 4.92
CA VAL A 216 -1.06 -14.92 5.28
C VAL A 216 -1.29 -14.96 6.79
N GLY A 217 -0.24 -14.81 7.60
CA GLY A 217 -0.34 -14.76 9.06
C GLY A 217 -1.26 -13.63 9.54
N VAL A 218 -1.09 -12.42 9.00
CA VAL A 218 -1.94 -11.26 9.29
C VAL A 218 -3.38 -11.50 8.83
N THR A 219 -3.58 -12.08 7.64
CA THR A 219 -4.90 -12.45 7.12
C THR A 219 -5.66 -13.33 8.12
N VAL A 220 -5.00 -14.41 8.58
CA VAL A 220 -5.58 -15.36 9.55
C VAL A 220 -5.82 -14.68 10.90
N ALA A 221 -4.88 -13.86 11.37
CA ALA A 221 -5.02 -13.14 12.64
C ALA A 221 -6.23 -12.20 12.62
N VAL A 222 -6.37 -11.38 11.57
CA VAL A 222 -7.50 -10.45 11.39
C VAL A 222 -8.82 -11.21 11.30
N ALA A 223 -8.88 -12.31 10.53
CA ALA A 223 -10.07 -13.14 10.43
C ALA A 223 -10.49 -13.70 11.80
N ARG A 224 -9.55 -14.23 12.58
CA ARG A 224 -9.80 -14.74 13.94
C ARG A 224 -10.24 -13.66 14.90
N MET A 225 -9.62 -12.49 14.86
CA MET A 225 -9.97 -11.35 15.71
C MET A 225 -11.38 -10.84 15.40
N ARG A 226 -11.78 -10.77 14.11
CA ARG A 226 -13.15 -10.42 13.72
C ARG A 226 -14.17 -11.45 14.13
N ALA A 227 -13.89 -12.74 13.97
CA ALA A 227 -14.81 -13.81 14.38
C ALA A 227 -15.08 -13.82 15.90
N ARG A 228 -14.17 -13.26 16.70
CA ARG A 228 -14.30 -13.14 18.16
C ARG A 228 -14.98 -11.85 18.61
N GLN A 229 -15.13 -10.87 17.74
CA GLN A 229 -15.90 -9.66 18.06
C GLN A 229 -17.38 -10.04 17.96
N PRO A 230 -18.17 -9.91 19.05
CA PRO A 230 -19.61 -10.09 18.97
C PRO A 230 -20.17 -9.19 17.86
N ASN A 231 -21.14 -9.69 17.10
CA ASN A 231 -21.97 -8.82 16.27
C ASN A 231 -22.72 -7.88 17.21
N ASP A 232 -22.13 -6.74 17.55
CA ASP A 232 -22.84 -5.61 18.15
C ASP A 232 -23.73 -4.98 17.07
N GLY A 233 -24.69 -5.77 16.56
CA GLY A 233 -25.78 -5.35 15.70
C GLY A 233 -26.80 -4.47 16.43
N SER A 234 -26.41 -3.79 17.51
CA SER A 234 -27.30 -3.02 18.39
C SER A 234 -26.68 -1.73 18.96
N ALA A 235 -25.57 -1.22 18.42
CA ALA A 235 -25.02 0.09 18.82
C ALA A 235 -25.18 1.19 17.73
N GLY A 236 -26.05 0.96 16.74
CA GLY A 236 -26.43 1.95 15.71
C GLY A 236 -27.55 2.92 16.14
N VAL A 237 -28.06 2.81 17.37
CA VAL A 237 -29.07 3.71 17.94
C VAL A 237 -28.56 4.17 19.30
N GLY A 238 -27.96 5.36 19.39
CA GLY A 238 -27.70 5.98 20.70
C GLY A 238 -26.42 6.78 20.91
N MET A 239 -25.62 7.10 19.89
CA MET A 239 -24.42 7.94 20.10
C MET A 239 -24.18 9.00 19.02
N THR A 240 -25.23 9.68 18.56
CA THR A 240 -25.09 10.87 17.69
C THR A 240 -26.19 11.92 17.96
N ALA A 241 -26.32 12.40 19.20
CA ALA A 241 -27.08 13.62 19.48
C ALA A 241 -26.38 14.58 20.48
N ASP A 242 -25.68 14.07 21.50
CA ASP A 242 -25.22 14.93 22.61
C ASP A 242 -23.80 15.52 22.51
N ARG A 243 -23.07 15.33 21.41
CA ARG A 243 -21.71 15.90 21.27
C ARG A 243 -21.58 17.04 20.26
N VAL A 244 -22.67 17.50 19.66
CA VAL A 244 -22.64 18.65 18.72
C VAL A 244 -22.90 19.99 19.45
N ASN A 245 -23.40 19.99 20.69
CA ASN A 245 -23.72 21.24 21.42
C ASN A 245 -22.72 21.66 22.50
N ALA A 246 -21.57 21.00 22.66
CA ALA A 246 -20.62 21.31 23.74
C ALA A 246 -19.39 22.15 23.33
N SER A 247 -19.41 22.79 22.15
CA SER A 247 -18.31 23.68 21.72
C SER A 247 -18.78 25.07 21.29
N ALA A 248 -19.90 25.54 21.84
CA ALA A 248 -20.38 26.91 21.68
C ALA A 248 -20.57 27.57 23.06
N THR A 249 -19.49 27.68 23.82
CA THR A 249 -19.29 28.67 24.90
C THR A 249 -17.80 28.82 25.16
#